data_AF-F8QQK3-F1
#
_entry.id   AF-F8QQK3-F1
#
_cell.length_a   1.000
_cell.length_b   1.000
_cell.length_c   1.000
_cell.angle_alpha   90.00
_cell.angle_beta   90.00
_cell.angle_gamma   90.00
#
_symmetry.space_group_name_H-M   'P 1'
#
loop_
_entity.id
_entity.type
_entity.pdbx_description
1 polymer ?
#
loop_
_entity_poly.entity_id
_entity_poly.type
_entity_poly.pdbx_seq_one_letter_code
_entity_poly.pdbx_strand_id
1 'polypeptide(L)'
;MDQTERAFQKQDAVFLGAKRLLGKKAGKKAVRWWKNIGLGFTTPKEAKEGRYIDKKCPFTGNVSIRGRILKGMCISNKMKNTIIIRRNYLHYIRKFNRFEKRHKNVAVHCSPCFDVKEGDIITAGQCRPLSKTVRFNVVKVDKNQIFGTARKQFMLF
;
A
#
# COMPACT_ATOMS: atom_id res chain seq x y z
N MET A 1 -1.96 25.63 1.67
CA MET A 1 -0.95 25.38 2.70
C MET A 1 -1.68 24.71 3.85
N ASP A 2 -2.42 23.63 3.56
CA ASP A 2 -3.58 23.29 4.38
C ASP A 2 -3.46 21.86 4.87
N GLN A 3 -2.96 21.77 6.10
CA GLN A 3 -3.03 20.55 6.88
C GLN A 3 -4.49 20.35 7.31
N THR A 4 -5.13 19.30 6.81
CA THR A 4 -6.53 18.98 7.11
C THR A 4 -6.70 18.24 8.43
N GLU A 5 -5.63 17.63 8.94
CA GLU A 5 -5.62 16.90 10.20
C GLU A 5 -5.45 17.85 11.39
N ARG A 6 -6.10 17.54 12.51
CA ARG A 6 -5.97 18.31 13.77
C ARG A 6 -4.53 18.32 14.32
N ALA A 7 -3.80 17.22 14.10
CA ALA A 7 -2.43 17.07 14.57
C ALA A 7 -1.42 17.53 13.52
N PHE A 8 -0.33 18.15 13.97
CA PHE A 8 0.77 18.54 13.08
C PHE A 8 1.43 17.31 12.44
N GLN A 9 1.36 17.18 11.12
CA GLN A 9 1.97 16.07 10.39
C GLN A 9 3.43 16.38 10.03
N LYS A 10 4.33 15.48 10.43
CA LYS A 10 5.75 15.48 10.05
C LYS A 10 6.26 14.05 9.93
N GLN A 11 7.38 13.87 9.23
CA GLN A 11 8.10 12.60 9.25
C GLN A 11 8.96 12.53 10.51
N ASP A 12 8.91 11.41 11.24
CA ASP A 12 9.65 11.25 12.49
C ASP A 12 11.18 11.29 12.25
N ALA A 13 11.65 10.82 11.09
CA ALA A 13 13.06 10.81 10.70
C ALA A 13 13.59 12.16 10.16
N VAL A 14 12.75 13.19 10.05
CA VAL A 14 13.13 14.49 9.50
C VAL A 14 12.99 15.57 10.58
N PHE A 15 14.12 16.16 10.97
CA PHE A 15 14.11 17.32 11.86
C PHE A 15 13.94 18.62 11.06
N LEU A 16 12.76 19.25 11.19
CA LEU A 16 12.43 20.48 10.48
C LEU A 16 13.12 21.73 11.05
N GLY A 17 13.52 21.70 12.33
CA GLY A 17 14.14 22.84 13.02
C GLY A 17 15.63 23.04 12.73
N ALA A 18 16.20 22.33 11.74
CA ALA A 18 17.61 22.48 11.40
C ALA A 18 17.89 23.90 10.87
N LYS A 19 18.89 24.60 11.41
CA LYS A 19 19.26 25.97 11.01
C LYS A 19 19.44 26.14 9.49
N ARG A 20 20.00 25.11 8.83
CA ARG A 20 20.15 25.04 7.36
C ARG A 20 18.83 25.13 6.58
N LEU A 21 17.72 24.74 7.20
CA LEU A 21 16.39 24.72 6.59
C LEU A 21 15.58 25.99 6.91
N LEU A 22 15.82 26.62 8.07
CA LEU A 22 15.08 27.80 8.53
C LEU A 22 15.23 29.04 7.63
N GLY A 23 16.36 29.18 6.93
CA GLY A 23 16.62 30.30 6.02
C GLY A 23 16.26 30.05 4.54
N LYS A 24 15.70 28.89 4.19
CA LYS A 24 15.34 28.57 2.80
C LYS A 24 13.92 29.05 2.49
N LYS A 25 13.77 29.88 1.45
CA LYS A 25 12.46 30.31 0.91
C LYS A 25 11.54 29.11 0.64
N ALA A 26 10.25 29.29 0.90
CA ALA A 26 9.19 28.34 0.56
C ALA A 26 9.25 28.00 -0.94
N GLY A 27 9.78 26.82 -1.29
CA GLY A 27 9.93 26.40 -2.69
C GLY A 27 11.11 25.47 -2.98
N LYS A 28 12.19 25.49 -2.17
CA LYS A 28 13.27 24.49 -2.30
C LYS A 28 12.80 23.13 -1.75
N LYS A 29 13.13 22.02 -2.43
CA LYS A 29 12.74 20.64 -2.08
C LYS A 29 12.90 20.42 -0.57
N ALA A 30 11.78 20.27 0.13
CA ALA A 30 11.77 19.95 1.55
C ALA A 30 12.54 18.65 1.77
N VAL A 31 13.32 18.58 2.84
CA VAL A 31 14.02 17.34 3.20
C VAL A 31 12.96 16.28 3.46
N ARG A 32 13.01 15.20 2.67
CA ARG A 32 12.09 14.08 2.78
C ARG A 32 12.87 12.81 3.02
N TRP A 33 12.47 12.07 4.03
CA TRP A 33 13.00 10.74 4.28
C TRP A 33 12.19 9.70 3.53
N TRP A 34 12.89 8.83 2.81
CA TRP A 34 12.35 7.64 2.16
C TRP A 34 13.40 6.55 2.24
N LYS A 35 12.99 5.29 2.12
CA LYS A 35 13.87 4.13 2.12
C LYS A 35 13.52 3.15 1.00
N ASN A 36 14.52 2.36 0.62
CA ASN A 36 14.32 1.17 -0.18
C ASN A 36 13.87 0.02 0.75
N ILE A 37 12.82 -0.71 0.35
CA ILE A 37 12.30 -1.86 1.10
C ILE A 37 13.12 -3.13 0.80
N GLY A 38 13.81 -3.18 -0.33
CA GLY A 38 14.50 -4.38 -0.83
C GLY A 38 13.55 -5.34 -1.54
N LEU A 39 13.91 -6.63 -1.57
CA LEU A 39 13.13 -7.72 -2.19
C LEU A 39 12.86 -7.51 -3.70
N GLY A 40 13.72 -6.75 -4.39
CA GLY A 40 13.57 -6.46 -5.83
C GLY A 40 12.50 -5.43 -6.17
N PHE A 41 11.85 -4.79 -5.19
CA PHE A 41 10.86 -3.75 -5.46
C PHE A 41 11.51 -2.37 -5.61
N THR A 42 11.03 -1.62 -6.60
CA THR A 42 11.43 -0.24 -6.80
C THR A 42 10.64 0.70 -5.89
N THR A 43 11.31 1.71 -5.36
CA THR A 43 10.65 2.78 -4.60
C THR A 43 9.90 3.71 -5.57
N PRO A 44 8.59 3.95 -5.38
CA PRO A 44 7.80 4.78 -6.29
C PRO A 44 8.29 6.24 -6.28
N LYS A 45 8.12 6.93 -7.40
CA LYS A 45 8.56 8.33 -7.58
C LYS A 45 7.82 9.25 -6.62
N GLU A 46 6.53 8.99 -6.42
CA GLU A 46 5.63 9.69 -5.51
C GLU A 46 6.10 9.57 -4.05
N ALA A 47 6.74 8.47 -3.66
CA ALA A 47 7.34 8.34 -2.33
C ALA A 47 8.59 9.21 -2.16
N LYS A 48 9.38 9.41 -3.22
CA LYS A 48 10.60 10.25 -3.20
C LYS A 48 10.29 11.74 -3.24
N GLU A 49 9.32 12.14 -4.05
CA GLU A 49 9.06 13.56 -4.37
C GLU A 49 7.76 14.09 -3.76
N GLY A 50 6.86 13.22 -3.32
CA GLY A 50 5.57 13.59 -2.77
C GLY A 50 5.68 14.29 -1.42
N ARG A 51 4.59 14.97 -1.02
CA ARG A 51 4.51 15.72 0.24
C ARG A 51 3.65 15.03 1.30
N TYR A 52 3.09 13.86 1.02
CA TYR A 52 2.25 13.14 1.95
C TYR A 52 3.03 12.68 3.19
N ILE A 53 2.35 12.64 4.33
CA ILE A 53 2.86 12.09 5.58
C ILE A 53 2.04 10.87 5.95
N ASP A 54 2.69 9.70 5.95
CA ASP A 54 2.06 8.43 6.31
C ASP A 54 3.07 7.58 7.08
N LYS A 55 2.82 7.42 8.39
CA LYS A 55 3.67 6.62 9.29
C LYS A 55 3.57 5.12 9.02
N LYS A 56 2.51 4.67 8.35
CA LYS A 56 2.26 3.27 7.98
C LYS A 56 2.82 2.93 6.59
N CYS A 57 3.30 3.92 5.84
CA CYS A 57 3.94 3.71 4.54
C CYS A 57 5.19 2.83 4.69
N PRO A 58 5.39 1.84 3.80
CA PRO A 58 6.60 1.04 3.83
C PRO A 58 7.84 1.77 3.28
N PHE A 59 7.66 2.86 2.50
CA PHE A 59 8.75 3.65 1.93
C PHE A 59 9.12 4.87 2.77
N THR A 60 8.14 5.58 3.33
CA THR A 60 8.35 6.87 4.02
C THR A 60 8.08 6.81 5.52
N GLY A 61 7.73 5.62 6.03
CA GLY A 61 7.53 5.33 7.44
C GLY A 61 8.46 4.21 7.95
N ASN A 62 8.43 3.96 9.25
CA ASN A 62 9.25 2.92 9.88
C ASN A 62 8.61 1.51 9.82
N VAL A 63 7.83 1.22 8.79
CA VAL A 63 7.25 -0.11 8.60
C VAL A 63 8.22 -0.97 7.81
N SER A 64 8.56 -2.16 8.32
CA SER A 64 9.32 -3.16 7.59
C SER A 64 8.39 -4.17 6.91
N ILE A 65 8.74 -4.53 5.68
CA ILE A 65 8.12 -5.64 4.95
C ILE A 65 8.94 -6.89 5.23
N ARG A 66 8.27 -7.97 5.59
CA ARG A 66 8.89 -9.24 5.98
C ARG A 66 7.98 -10.42 5.71
N GLY A 67 8.56 -11.58 5.43
CA GLY A 67 7.80 -12.82 5.27
C GLY A 67 7.03 -12.88 3.96
N ARG A 68 5.72 -13.09 4.05
CA ARG A 68 4.88 -13.44 2.89
C ARG A 68 4.64 -12.24 1.96
N ILE A 69 4.76 -12.48 0.66
CA ILE A 69 4.29 -11.55 -0.39
C ILE A 69 3.09 -12.21 -1.06
N LEU A 70 2.01 -11.45 -1.23
CA LEU A 70 0.75 -11.92 -1.79
C LEU A 70 0.37 -11.06 -2.99
N LYS A 71 -0.18 -11.71 -4.03
CA LYS A 71 -0.81 -11.04 -5.16
C LYS A 71 -2.32 -11.22 -5.09
N GLY A 72 -3.07 -10.18 -5.42
CA GLY A 72 -4.53 -10.22 -5.43
C GLY A 72 -5.13 -9.02 -6.14
N MET A 73 -6.43 -9.07 -6.39
CA MET A 73 -7.18 -8.00 -7.08
C MET A 73 -7.81 -7.05 -6.06
N CYS A 74 -7.79 -5.75 -6.33
CA CYS A 74 -8.50 -4.76 -5.53
C CYS A 74 -10.02 -4.93 -5.66
N ILE A 75 -10.72 -5.26 -4.58
CA ILE A 75 -12.20 -5.28 -4.58
C ILE A 75 -12.75 -3.91 -4.19
N SER A 76 -12.13 -3.26 -3.22
CA SER A 76 -12.66 -2.04 -2.63
C SER A 76 -11.54 -1.13 -2.16
N ASN A 77 -11.65 0.14 -2.54
CA ASN A 77 -10.80 1.24 -2.09
C ASN A 77 -11.65 2.36 -1.45
N LYS A 78 -12.53 1.99 -0.52
CA LYS A 78 -13.45 2.94 0.14
C LYS A 78 -12.94 3.48 1.47
N MET A 79 -11.96 2.81 2.08
CA MET A 79 -11.40 3.21 3.37
C MET A 79 -10.19 4.11 3.17
N LYS A 80 -9.97 5.03 4.11
CA LYS A 80 -8.78 5.90 4.08
C LYS A 80 -7.50 5.07 4.17
N ASN A 81 -6.67 5.14 3.12
CA ASN A 81 -5.37 4.48 3.02
C ASN A 81 -5.42 2.96 3.31
N THR A 82 -6.55 2.30 3.07
CA THR A 82 -6.69 0.85 3.26
C THR A 82 -7.59 0.30 2.18
N ILE A 83 -7.17 -0.80 1.58
CA ILE A 83 -7.87 -1.48 0.51
C ILE A 83 -8.12 -2.93 0.89
N ILE A 84 -9.15 -3.50 0.28
CA ILE A 84 -9.45 -4.93 0.42
C ILE A 84 -9.05 -5.62 -0.88
N ILE A 85 -8.08 -6.53 -0.78
CA ILE A 85 -7.69 -7.38 -1.90
C ILE A 85 -8.41 -8.73 -1.83
N ARG A 86 -8.79 -9.28 -2.98
CA ARG A 86 -9.25 -10.66 -3.13
C ARG A 86 -8.13 -11.52 -3.67
N ARG A 87 -7.92 -12.67 -3.03
CA ARG A 87 -7.19 -13.77 -3.64
C ARG A 87 -8.15 -14.90 -3.93
N ASN A 88 -8.30 -15.22 -5.20
CA ASN A 88 -9.07 -16.37 -5.65
C ASN A 88 -8.13 -17.57 -5.78
N TYR A 89 -8.61 -18.75 -5.42
CA TYR A 89 -7.86 -20.00 -5.55
C TYR A 89 -8.82 -21.17 -5.78
N LEU A 90 -8.27 -22.25 -6.32
CA LEU A 90 -8.97 -23.51 -6.50
C LEU A 90 -8.64 -24.44 -5.33
N HIS A 91 -9.66 -24.91 -4.63
CA HIS A 91 -9.51 -25.87 -3.55
C HIS A 91 -9.81 -27.28 -4.08
N TYR A 92 -8.89 -28.22 -3.87
CA TYR A 92 -9.02 -29.59 -4.37
C TYR A 92 -9.92 -30.43 -3.46
N ILE A 93 -10.93 -31.09 -4.03
CA ILE A 93 -11.82 -32.01 -3.32
C ILE A 93 -11.40 -33.45 -3.65
N ARG A 94 -10.70 -34.08 -2.70
CA ARG A 94 -10.10 -35.41 -2.85
C ARG A 94 -11.12 -36.51 -3.22
N LYS A 95 -12.35 -36.44 -2.71
CA LYS A 95 -13.39 -37.46 -3.01
C LYS A 95 -13.79 -37.49 -4.48
N PHE A 96 -13.84 -36.33 -5.13
CA PHE A 96 -14.38 -36.19 -6.48
C PHE A 96 -13.31 -35.89 -7.55
N ASN A 97 -12.03 -35.80 -7.15
CA ASN A 97 -10.91 -35.38 -8.01
C ASN A 97 -11.23 -34.11 -8.82
N ARG A 98 -11.92 -33.15 -8.19
CA ARG A 98 -12.35 -31.88 -8.80
C ARG A 98 -11.93 -30.71 -7.92
N PHE A 99 -11.89 -29.52 -8.52
CA PHE A 99 -11.61 -28.27 -7.82
C PHE A 99 -12.88 -27.44 -7.65
N GLU A 100 -12.99 -26.78 -6.50
CA GLU A 100 -14.00 -25.74 -6.26
C GLU A 100 -13.35 -24.36 -6.18
N LYS A 101 -14.08 -23.33 -6.63
CA LYS A 101 -13.62 -21.94 -6.55
C LYS A 101 -13.81 -21.42 -5.13
N ARG A 102 -12.72 -20.98 -4.49
CA ARG A 102 -12.75 -20.28 -3.20
C ARG A 102 -12.07 -18.92 -3.33
N HIS A 103 -12.33 -18.05 -2.36
CA HIS A 103 -11.65 -16.77 -2.26
C HIS A 103 -11.36 -16.40 -0.82
N LYS A 104 -10.36 -15.54 -0.62
CA LYS A 104 -10.05 -14.92 0.66
C LYS A 104 -9.87 -13.43 0.47
N ASN A 105 -10.52 -12.65 1.33
CA ASN A 105 -10.33 -11.20 1.40
C ASN A 105 -9.22 -10.88 2.40
N VAL A 106 -8.33 -9.97 2.03
CA VAL A 106 -7.22 -9.52 2.88
C VAL A 106 -7.24 -7.99 2.93
N ALA A 107 -7.18 -7.43 4.14
CA ALA A 107 -7.07 -5.99 4.33
C ALA A 107 -5.61 -5.56 4.23
N VAL A 108 -5.34 -4.55 3.41
CA VAL A 108 -4.00 -4.09 3.06
C VAL A 108 -3.93 -2.58 3.22
N HIS A 109 -2.92 -2.06 3.90
CA HIS A 109 -2.68 -0.62 3.94
C HIS A 109 -2.17 -0.15 2.58
N CYS A 110 -2.81 0.89 2.04
CA CYS A 110 -2.42 1.51 0.78
C CYS A 110 -1.83 2.88 1.10
N SER A 111 -0.52 3.03 0.87
CA SER A 111 0.12 4.32 1.09
C SER A 111 -0.27 5.31 -0.01
N PRO A 112 -0.37 6.62 0.29
CA PRO A 112 -0.76 7.65 -0.68
C PRO A 112 0.17 7.78 -1.91
N CYS A 113 1.32 7.10 -1.94
CA CYS A 113 2.17 7.03 -3.13
C CYS A 113 1.55 6.22 -4.26
N PHE A 114 0.54 5.41 -3.99
CA PHE A 114 -0.17 4.65 -5.01
C PHE A 114 -1.58 5.18 -5.16
N ASP A 115 -1.93 5.58 -6.38
CA ASP A 115 -3.32 5.71 -6.78
C ASP A 115 -3.83 4.31 -7.15
N VAL A 116 -4.86 3.80 -6.46
CA VAL A 116 -5.38 2.44 -6.67
C VAL A 116 -6.84 2.51 -7.05
N LYS A 117 -7.22 1.80 -8.11
CA LYS A 117 -8.61 1.67 -8.56
C LYS A 117 -9.14 0.27 -8.25
N GLU A 118 -10.46 0.13 -8.24
CA GLU A 118 -11.09 -1.19 -8.14
C GLU A 118 -10.74 -2.01 -9.40
N GLY A 119 -10.37 -3.28 -9.22
CA GLY A 119 -9.91 -4.15 -10.31
C GLY A 119 -8.39 -4.15 -10.58
N ASP A 120 -7.65 -3.18 -10.02
CA ASP A 120 -6.18 -3.17 -10.10
C ASP A 120 -5.58 -4.43 -9.44
N ILE A 121 -4.45 -4.89 -9.96
CA ILE A 121 -3.72 -6.03 -9.43
C ILE A 121 -2.66 -5.51 -8.46
N ILE A 122 -2.67 -6.03 -7.24
CA ILE A 122 -1.86 -5.53 -6.14
C ILE A 122 -0.91 -6.62 -5.66
N THR A 123 0.35 -6.24 -5.49
CA THR A 123 1.33 -7.02 -4.74
C THR A 123 1.46 -6.42 -3.34
N ALA A 124 1.08 -7.20 -2.33
CA ALA A 124 1.10 -6.81 -0.94
C ALA A 124 2.18 -7.59 -0.18
N GLY A 125 3.01 -6.89 0.58
CA GLY A 125 4.02 -7.47 1.47
C GLY A 125 3.48 -7.55 2.89
N GLN A 126 3.75 -8.66 3.58
CA GLN A 126 3.44 -8.81 5.00
C GLN A 126 4.25 -7.78 5.81
N CYS A 127 3.60 -7.17 6.80
CA CYS A 127 4.21 -6.19 7.68
C CYS A 127 3.90 -6.51 9.15
N ARG A 128 4.42 -5.68 10.07
CA ARG A 128 3.95 -5.73 11.46
C ARG A 128 2.44 -5.39 11.52
N PRO A 129 1.68 -5.89 12.50
CA PRO A 129 0.28 -5.50 12.66
C PRO A 129 0.13 -3.97 12.73
N LEU A 130 -0.68 -3.39 11.84
CA LEU A 130 -0.93 -1.94 11.79
C LEU A 130 -2.29 -1.55 12.37
N SER A 131 -3.21 -2.51 12.41
CA SER A 131 -4.57 -2.42 12.96
C SER A 131 -5.06 -3.83 13.27
N LYS A 132 -6.32 -3.97 13.71
CA LYS A 132 -6.97 -5.26 14.02
C LYS A 132 -6.84 -6.26 12.86
N THR A 133 -7.11 -5.80 11.63
CA THR A 133 -7.13 -6.65 10.43
C THR A 133 -5.94 -6.41 9.50
N VAL A 134 -5.38 -5.19 9.50
CA VAL A 134 -4.34 -4.80 8.54
C VAL A 134 -2.97 -5.30 9.00
N ARG A 135 -2.47 -6.30 8.28
CA ARG A 135 -1.15 -6.94 8.49
C ARG A 135 -0.30 -7.01 7.22
N PHE A 136 -0.78 -6.35 6.15
CA PHE A 136 -0.15 -6.29 4.85
C PHE A 136 -0.10 -4.85 4.38
N ASN A 137 0.91 -4.53 3.56
CA ASN A 137 1.12 -3.22 2.96
C ASN A 137 1.26 -3.36 1.45
N VAL A 138 0.72 -2.43 0.67
CA VAL A 138 0.93 -2.41 -0.78
C VAL A 138 2.39 -2.11 -1.08
N VAL A 139 3.02 -2.91 -1.94
CA VAL A 139 4.41 -2.73 -2.38
C VAL A 139 4.48 -2.41 -3.86
N LYS A 140 3.60 -2.99 -4.68
CA LYS A 140 3.50 -2.72 -6.11
C LYS A 140 2.04 -2.75 -6.55
N VAL A 141 1.70 -1.88 -7.49
CA VAL A 141 0.40 -1.83 -8.15
C VAL A 141 0.62 -2.03 -9.64
N ASP A 142 -0.04 -3.05 -10.19
CA ASP A 142 -0.12 -3.32 -11.61
C ASP A 142 -1.51 -2.87 -12.08
N LYS A 143 -1.54 -1.86 -12.96
CA LYS A 143 -2.79 -1.28 -13.45
C LYS A 143 -3.54 -2.28 -14.31
N ASN A 144 -4.82 -2.45 -14.02
CA ASN A 144 -5.66 -3.39 -14.73
C ASN A 144 -7.07 -2.82 -14.91
N GLN A 145 -7.59 -2.92 -16.12
CA GLN A 145 -8.94 -2.47 -16.43
C GLN A 145 -9.88 -3.66 -16.40
N ILE A 146 -10.96 -3.54 -15.64
CA ILE A 146 -12.04 -4.52 -15.62
C ILE A 146 -13.31 -3.88 -16.16
N PHE A 147 -14.10 -4.65 -16.89
CA PHE A 147 -15.45 -4.26 -17.29
C PHE A 147 -16.44 -4.96 -16.37
N GLY A 148 -17.36 -4.19 -15.76
CA GLY A 148 -18.32 -4.71 -14.79
C GLY A 148 -17.81 -4.76 -13.34
N THR A 149 -18.47 -5.55 -12.50
CA THR A 149 -18.24 -5.53 -11.04
C THR A 149 -17.01 -6.35 -10.63
N ALA A 150 -16.08 -5.75 -9.87
CA ALA A 150 -14.88 -6.41 -9.35
C ALA A 150 -15.17 -7.71 -8.57
N ARG A 151 -16.33 -7.82 -7.91
CA ARG A 151 -16.73 -9.03 -7.17
C ARG A 151 -17.03 -10.25 -8.05
N LYS A 152 -17.45 -10.03 -9.30
CA LYS A 152 -17.77 -11.09 -10.26
C LYS A 152 -16.53 -11.55 -11.04
N GLN A 153 -15.46 -10.76 -11.00
CA GLN A 153 -14.22 -11.11 -11.68
C GLN A 153 -13.47 -12.21 -10.92
N PHE A 154 -13.13 -13.29 -11.63
CA PHE A 154 -12.32 -14.38 -11.12
C PHE A 154 -11.03 -14.49 -11.92
N MET A 155 -9.90 -14.31 -11.23
CA MET A 155 -8.57 -14.50 -11.79
C MET A 155 -7.71 -15.29 -10.81
N LEU A 156 -6.95 -16.25 -11.32
CA LEU A 156 -5.98 -17.02 -10.55
C LEU A 156 -4.68 -16.23 -10.45
N PHE A 157 -4.11 -16.19 -9.25
CA PHE A 157 -2.90 -15.46 -8.90
C PHE A 157 -1.92 -16.36 -8.13
#